data_AF-A0A5S9PAQ5-F1
#
_entry.id   AF-A0A5S9PAQ5-F1
#
_cell.length_a   1.000
_cell.length_b   1.000
_cell.length_c   1.000
_cell.angle_alpha   90.00
_cell.angle_beta   90.00
_cell.angle_gamma   90.00
#
_symmetry.space_group_name_H-M   'P 1'
#
loop_
_entity.id
_entity.type
_entity.pdbx_description
1 polymer ?
#
loop_
_entity_poly.entity_id
_entity_poly.type
_entity_poly.pdbx_seq_one_letter_code
_entity_poly.pdbx_strand_id
1 'polypeptide(L)' 'MTSVTQPGADASSTAYEPTLDEILADPLVGLILRRDGLTAGTVRARLDRERRRIAARASAPGLARAA' A
#
# COMPACT_ATOMS: atom_id res chain seq x y z
N MET A 1 33.16 -12.13 -25.82
CA MET A 1 32.26 -13.28 -25.60
C MET A 1 32.01 -13.43 -24.12
N THR A 2 30.85 -12.95 -23.66
CA THR A 2 30.05 -13.48 -22.53
C THR A 2 28.84 -12.56 -22.42
N SER A 3 27.87 -12.79 -23.30
CA SER A 3 26.56 -12.16 -23.20
C SER A 3 25.88 -12.77 -21.98
N VAL A 4 25.77 -12.01 -20.89
CA VAL A 4 24.88 -12.36 -19.78
C VAL A 4 23.46 -12.18 -20.30
N THR A 5 22.90 -13.25 -20.85
CA THR A 5 21.46 -13.36 -21.09
C THR A 5 20.80 -13.44 -19.74
N GLN A 6 20.23 -12.34 -19.27
CA GLN A 6 19.35 -12.29 -18.11
C GLN A 6 17.98 -12.82 -18.57
N PRO A 7 17.53 -14.02 -18.14
CA PRO A 7 16.19 -14.49 -18.45
C PRO A 7 15.24 -13.98 -17.36
N GLY A 8 14.12 -13.39 -17.78
CA GLY A 8 13.04 -13.04 -16.86
C GLY A 8 12.87 -11.54 -16.64
N ALA A 9 12.67 -10.77 -17.71
CA ALA A 9 11.93 -9.51 -17.64
C ALA A 9 10.53 -9.65 -18.25
N ASP A 10 10.02 -10.88 -18.35
CA ASP A 10 8.61 -11.17 -18.64
C ASP A 10 7.78 -11.01 -17.36
N ALA A 11 7.84 -9.85 -16.73
CA ALA A 11 6.83 -9.44 -15.76
C ALA A 11 5.83 -8.53 -16.48
N SER A 12 5.06 -9.10 -17.41
CA SER A 12 3.68 -8.66 -17.56
C SER A 12 2.94 -9.01 -16.27
N SER A 13 3.21 -8.24 -15.21
CA SER A 13 2.37 -8.26 -14.02
C SER A 13 1.06 -7.63 -14.46
N THR A 14 0.06 -8.47 -14.71
CA THR A 14 -1.34 -8.08 -14.51
C THR A 14 -1.35 -7.26 -13.23
N ALA A 15 -1.67 -5.95 -13.29
CA ALA A 15 -1.38 -4.98 -12.23
C ALA A 15 -1.84 -5.46 -10.85
N TYR A 16 -0.97 -6.22 -10.18
CA TYR A 16 -1.25 -6.82 -8.91
C TYR A 16 -0.89 -5.79 -7.87
N GLU A 17 -1.90 -5.17 -7.29
CA GLU A 17 -1.69 -4.30 -6.15
C GLU A 17 -1.64 -5.17 -4.89
N PRO A 18 -0.48 -5.25 -4.22
CA PRO A 18 -0.35 -6.05 -3.02
C PRO A 18 -1.25 -5.47 -1.92
N THR A 19 -1.84 -6.37 -1.15
CA THR A 19 -2.60 -6.02 0.04
C THR A 19 -1.68 -5.40 1.10
N LEU A 20 -2.27 -4.63 2.02
CA LEU A 20 -1.52 -4.07 3.15
C LEU A 20 -0.80 -5.14 3.96
N ASP A 21 -1.40 -6.32 4.11
CA ASP A 21 -0.84 -7.41 4.89
C ASP A 21 0.39 -8.02 4.23
N GLU A 22 0.39 -8.13 2.90
CA GLU A 22 1.56 -8.57 2.13
C GLU A 22 2.69 -7.55 2.20
N ILE A 23 2.37 -6.25 2.11
CA ILE A 23 3.37 -5.17 2.28
C ILE A 23 3.98 -5.22 3.69
N LEU A 24 3.16 -5.39 4.73
CA LEU A 24 3.65 -5.44 6.12
C LEU A 24 4.37 -6.74 6.46
N ALA A 25 4.17 -7.81 5.68
CA ALA A 25 4.91 -9.06 5.80
C ALA A 25 6.30 -9.01 5.14
N ASP A 26 6.59 -7.99 4.32
CA ASP A 26 7.90 -7.80 3.71
C ASP A 26 8.97 -7.45 4.77
N PRO A 27 10.07 -8.22 4.88
CA PRO A 27 11.17 -7.94 5.80
C PRO A 27 11.79 -6.55 5.64
N LEU A 28 11.88 -6.02 4.41
CA LEU A 28 12.43 -4.69 4.16
C LEU A 28 11.52 -3.60 4.75
N VAL A 29 10.21 -3.78 4.63
CA VAL A 29 9.23 -2.88 5.26
C VAL A 29 9.38 -2.96 6.77
N GLY A 30 9.55 -4.17 7.34
CA GLY A 30 9.85 -4.34 8.76
C GLY A 30 11.08 -3.57 9.23
N LEU A 31 12.16 -3.58 8.45
CA LEU A 31 13.39 -2.81 8.75
C LEU A 31 13.14 -1.30 8.72
N ILE A 32 12.39 -0.81 7.73
CA ILE A 32 12.04 0.61 7.60
C ILE A 32 11.18 1.06 8.78
N LEU A 33 10.13 0.31 9.12
CA LEU A 33 9.26 0.62 10.25
C LEU A 33 10.07 0.70 11.55
N ARG A 34 10.96 -0.27 11.79
CA ARG A 34 11.82 -0.27 12.98
C ARG A 34 12.78 0.92 13.01
N ARG A 35 13.41 1.26 11.88
CA ARG A 35 14.28 2.45 11.74
C ARG A 35 13.53 3.72 12.14
N ASP A 36 12.26 3.82 11.75
CA ASP A 36 11.43 5.00 11.94
C ASP A 36 10.64 4.96 13.28
N GLY A 37 10.88 3.96 14.13
CA GLY A 37 10.20 3.81 15.44
C GLY A 37 8.71 3.45 15.34
N LEU A 38 8.29 2.86 14.22
CA LEU A 38 6.92 2.49 13.92
C LEU A 38 6.68 0.99 14.09
N THR A 39 5.41 0.62 14.26
CA THR A 39 4.96 -0.78 14.25
C THR A 39 3.90 -0.97 13.16
N ALA A 40 3.76 -2.20 12.68
CA ALA A 40 2.70 -2.57 11.74
C ALA A 40 1.29 -2.22 12.28
N GLY A 41 1.08 -2.39 13.60
CA GLY A 41 -0.17 -2.01 14.27
C GLY A 41 -0.44 -0.50 14.19
N THR A 42 0.58 0.33 14.41
CA THR A 42 0.46 1.80 14.29
C THR A 42 0.06 2.20 12.86
N VAL A 43 0.66 1.57 11.85
CA VAL A 43 0.35 1.83 10.44
C VAL A 43 -1.08 1.43 10.11
N ARG A 44 -1.51 0.22 10.49
CA ARG A 44 -2.90 -0.25 10.29
C ARG A 44 -3.91 0.69 10.92
N ALA A 45 -3.70 1.03 12.20
CA ALA A 45 -4.59 1.94 12.92
C ALA A 45 -4.65 3.34 12.32
N ARG A 46 -3.56 3.81 11.69
CA ARG A 46 -3.55 5.07 10.95
C ARG A 46 -4.35 4.94 9.65
N LEU A 47 -4.10 3.89 8.87
CA LEU A 47 -4.79 3.66 7.60
C LEU A 47 -6.30 3.53 7.80
N ASP A 48 -6.75 2.79 8.81
CA ASP A 48 -8.17 2.62 9.12
C ASP A 48 -8.85 3.93 9.49
N ARG A 49 -8.17 4.79 10.26
CA ARG A 49 -8.68 6.13 10.58
C ARG A 49 -8.87 6.97 9.32
N GLU A 50 -7.91 6.94 8.41
CA GLU A 50 -7.97 7.69 7.15
C GLU A 50 -9.06 7.14 6.23
N ARG A 51 -9.19 5.81 6.11
CA ARG A 51 -10.28 5.17 5.35
C ARG A 51 -11.65 5.59 5.89
N ARG A 52 -11.84 5.57 7.21
CA ARG A 52 -13.08 6.05 7.86
C ARG A 52 -13.32 7.53 7.60
N ARG A 53 -12.28 8.36 7.65
CA ARG A 53 -12.40 9.80 7.36
C ARG A 53 -12.87 10.06 5.92
N ILE A 54 -12.30 9.32 4.96
CA ILE A 54 -12.70 9.42 3.54
C ILE A 54 -14.14 8.94 3.35
N ALA A 55 -14.50 7.79 3.94
CA ALA A 55 -15.86 7.27 3.87
C ALA A 55 -16.88 8.23 4.49
N ALA A 56 -16.59 8.80 5.65
CA ALA A 56 -17.44 9.81 6.29
C ALA A 56 -17.63 11.06 5.41
N ARG A 57 -16.58 11.48 4.70
CA ARG A 57 -16.66 12.60 3.75
C ARG A 57 -17.48 12.25 2.50
N ALA A 58 -17.35 11.02 2.00
CA ALA A 58 -18.14 10.54 0.86
C ALA A 58 -19.63 10.36 1.22
N SER A 59 -19.94 9.98 2.47
CA SER A 59 -21.30 9.84 2.98
C SER A 59 -21.96 11.15 3.42
N ALA A 60 -21.22 12.27 3.45
CA ALA A 60 -21.80 13.57 3.77
C ALA A 60 -22.68 14.07 2.59
N PRO A 61 -24.00 14.28 2.78
CA PRO A 61 -24.97 14.51 1.70
C PRO A 61 -24.94 15.93 1.09
N GLY A 62 -23.76 16.57 1.01
CA GLY A 62 -23.60 17.95 0.53
C GLY A 62 -22.87 18.13 -0.79
N LEU A 63 -22.23 17.08 -1.34
CA LEU A 63 -21.39 17.21 -2.55
C LEU A 63 -22.03 16.60 -3.81
N ALA A 64 -23.19 15.96 -3.69
CA ALA A 64 -23.92 15.33 -4.80
C ALA A 64 -24.92 16.26 -5.52
N ARG A 65 -24.98 17.56 -5.18
CA ARG A 65 -25.99 18.50 -5.73
C ARG A 65 -25.43 19.83 -6.22
N ALA A 66 -24.30 19.79 -6.91
CA ALA A 66 -23.80 20.91 -7.71
C ALA A 66 -23.25 20.36 -9.03
N ALA A 67 -24.16 19.90 -9.88
CA ALA A 67 -23.97 19.64 -11.31
C ALA A 67 -25.15 20.26 -12.04
#